data_AF-B8M936-F1
#
_entry.id   AF-B8M936-F1
#
_cell.length_a   1.000
_cell.length_b   1.000
_cell.length_c   1.000
_cell.angle_alpha   90.00
_cell.angle_beta   90.00
_cell.angle_gamma   90.00
#
_symmetry.space_group_name_H-M   'P 1'
#
loop_
_entity.id
_entity.type
_entity.pdbx_description
1 polymer ?
#
loop_
_entity_poly.entity_id
_entity_poly.type
_entity_poly.pdbx_seq_one_letter_code
_entity_poly.pdbx_strand_id
1 'polypeptide(L)'
;MARKGPGTDGPLQTALLESTSTATIRASEGQKIFSPIAVFLDKHRSQTTGLAPHLLRALTALSDDLAQVAQQHFNAYISAPVKKPMPLAKQPLPDNRLFIHLPANHVARKMEAYTIYFSLRSQLNSNSAALKEVQAIKTGFALCPSSPEALLALKT
;
A
#
# COMPACT_ATOMS: atom_id res chain seq x y z
N MET A 1 54.78 10.11 23.29
CA MET A 1 54.47 9.17 22.18
C MET A 1 52.96 9.16 21.96
N ALA A 2 52.54 9.53 20.75
CA ALA A 2 51.21 9.38 20.12
C ALA A 2 49.94 9.88 20.84
N ARG A 3 49.57 11.16 20.59
CA ARG A 3 48.17 11.59 20.57
C ARG A 3 47.53 11.05 19.28
N LYS A 4 46.60 10.11 19.40
CA LYS A 4 45.75 9.63 18.32
C LYS A 4 44.77 10.75 17.94
N GLY A 5 45.00 11.39 16.79
CA GLY A 5 44.08 12.41 16.27
C GLY A 5 42.73 11.80 15.90
N PRO A 6 41.59 12.48 16.13
CA PRO A 6 40.31 12.04 15.61
C PRO A 6 40.35 12.20 14.09
N GLY A 7 40.16 11.10 13.37
CA GLY A 7 40.08 11.09 11.91
C GLY A 7 38.98 12.02 11.44
N THR A 8 39.38 13.16 10.89
CA THR A 8 38.52 14.09 10.19
C THR A 8 38.29 13.57 8.79
N ASP A 9 37.41 12.58 8.66
CA ASP A 9 36.73 12.40 7.37
C ASP A 9 35.91 13.68 7.17
N GLY A 10 36.27 14.47 6.15
CA GLY A 10 35.60 15.74 5.88
C GLY A 10 34.11 15.53 5.57
N PRO A 11 33.25 16.56 5.69
CA PRO A 11 31.79 16.42 5.51
C PRO A 11 31.39 15.80 4.16
N LEU A 12 32.19 16.01 3.11
CA LEU A 12 32.00 15.38 1.81
C LEU A 12 32.31 13.87 1.82
N GLN A 13 33.37 13.44 2.51
CA GLN A 13 33.76 12.04 2.60
C GLN A 13 32.74 11.24 3.42
N THR A 14 32.24 11.81 4.51
CA THR A 14 31.14 11.21 5.29
C THR A 14 29.86 11.09 4.46
N ALA A 15 29.49 12.13 3.70
CA ALA A 15 28.32 12.09 2.83
C ALA A 15 28.43 11.03 1.71
N LEU A 16 29.63 10.85 1.13
CA LEU A 16 29.90 9.81 0.14
C LEU A 16 29.77 8.40 0.74
N LEU A 17 30.33 8.18 1.93
CA LEU A 17 30.23 6.91 2.65
C LEU A 17 28.77 6.58 3.01
N GLU A 18 28.02 7.56 3.52
CA GLU A 18 26.60 7.42 3.85
C GLU A 18 25.76 7.13 2.60
N SER A 19 25.99 7.84 1.51
CA SER A 19 25.31 7.61 0.23
C SER A 19 25.58 6.20 -0.31
N THR A 20 26.83 5.75 -0.24
CA THR A 20 27.25 4.40 -0.67
C THR A 20 26.62 3.31 0.20
N SER A 21 26.62 3.50 1.52
CA SER A 21 25.98 2.58 2.48
C SER A 21 24.48 2.46 2.18
N THR A 22 23.81 3.60 2.01
CA THR A 22 22.36 3.65 1.70
C THR A 22 22.04 2.99 0.35
N ALA A 23 22.88 3.21 -0.66
CA ALA A 23 22.74 2.55 -1.97
C ALA A 23 22.89 1.02 -1.85
N THR A 24 23.86 0.55 -1.06
CA THR A 24 24.07 -0.89 -0.82
C THR A 24 22.88 -1.52 -0.09
N ILE A 25 22.33 -0.83 0.92
CA ILE A 25 21.12 -1.29 1.63
C ILE A 25 19.97 -1.46 0.63
N ARG A 26 19.68 -0.43 -0.18
CA ARG A 26 18.61 -0.51 -1.20
C ARG A 26 18.87 -1.61 -2.24
N ALA A 27 20.12 -1.79 -2.67
CA ALA A 27 20.45 -2.87 -3.59
C ALA A 27 20.15 -4.24 -2.97
N SER A 28 20.50 -4.44 -1.69
CA SER A 28 20.25 -5.70 -0.97
C SER A 28 18.75 -5.97 -0.74
N GLU A 29 17.96 -4.94 -0.44
CA GLU A 29 16.52 -5.06 -0.27
C GLU A 29 15.81 -5.29 -1.60
N GLY A 30 16.20 -4.55 -2.63
CA GLY A 30 15.74 -4.75 -4.00
C GLY A 30 16.00 -6.19 -4.42
N GLN A 31 17.20 -6.72 -4.16
CA GLN A 31 17.50 -8.12 -4.46
C GLN A 31 16.54 -9.07 -3.74
N LYS A 32 16.21 -8.86 -2.46
CA LYS A 32 15.25 -9.72 -1.73
C LYS A 32 13.86 -9.69 -2.36
N ILE A 33 13.41 -8.53 -2.84
CA ILE A 33 12.07 -8.36 -3.44
C ILE A 33 12.01 -8.99 -4.83
N PHE A 34 13.02 -8.76 -5.66
CA PHE A 34 12.99 -9.13 -7.08
C PHE A 34 13.63 -10.50 -7.39
N SER A 35 14.45 -11.06 -6.49
CA SER A 35 15.07 -12.39 -6.67
C SER A 35 14.04 -13.52 -6.90
N PRO A 36 12.92 -13.62 -6.16
CA PRO A 36 11.92 -14.66 -6.42
C PRO A 36 11.34 -14.60 -7.83
N ILE A 37 11.20 -13.40 -8.41
CA ILE A 37 10.71 -13.22 -9.79
C ILE A 37 11.73 -13.74 -10.78
N ALA A 38 13.02 -13.44 -10.58
CA ALA A 38 14.10 -13.96 -11.42
C ALA A 38 14.15 -15.50 -11.38
N VAL A 39 14.16 -16.09 -10.17
CA VAL A 39 14.15 -17.55 -9.98
C VAL A 39 12.92 -18.18 -10.64
N PHE A 40 11.74 -17.58 -10.50
CA PHE A 40 10.52 -18.04 -11.16
C PHE A 40 10.68 -18.06 -12.68
N LEU A 41 11.15 -16.95 -13.27
CA LEU A 41 11.35 -16.84 -14.71
C LEU A 41 12.38 -17.84 -15.25
N ASP A 42 13.50 -18.04 -14.56
CA ASP A 42 14.53 -19.00 -14.96
C ASP A 42 14.01 -20.44 -14.95
N LYS A 43 13.23 -20.78 -13.92
CA LYS A 43 12.58 -22.09 -13.83
C LYS A 43 11.58 -22.29 -14.97
N HIS A 44 10.74 -21.31 -15.25
CA HIS A 44 9.72 -21.46 -16.30
C HIS A 44 10.32 -21.50 -17.70
N ARG A 45 11.37 -20.72 -17.97
CA ARG A 45 12.10 -20.77 -19.25
C ARG A 45 12.77 -22.13 -19.49
N SER A 46 13.26 -22.79 -18.44
CA SER A 46 13.90 -24.10 -18.53
C SER A 46 12.93 -25.29 -18.61
N GLN A 47 11.65 -25.11 -18.27
CA GLN A 47 10.65 -26.20 -18.19
C GLN A 47 9.63 -26.21 -19.34
N THR A 48 9.91 -25.56 -20.47
CA THR A 48 8.95 -25.39 -21.58
C THR A 48 8.76 -26.62 -22.49
N THR A 49 9.25 -27.79 -22.10
CA THR A 49 9.21 -29.02 -22.90
C THR A 49 7.77 -29.50 -23.12
N GLY A 50 7.40 -29.77 -24.37
CA GLY A 50 6.09 -30.34 -24.73
C GLY A 50 4.97 -29.32 -25.01
N LEU A 51 5.26 -28.02 -24.98
CA LEU A 51 4.30 -26.99 -25.38
C LEU A 51 4.18 -26.87 -26.91
N ALA A 52 2.96 -26.61 -27.39
CA ALA A 52 2.74 -26.27 -28.79
C ALA A 52 3.51 -24.98 -29.17
N PRO A 53 4.03 -24.83 -30.41
CA PRO A 53 4.89 -23.72 -30.78
C PRO A 53 4.30 -22.32 -30.56
N HIS A 54 2.99 -22.16 -30.73
CA HIS A 54 2.31 -20.88 -30.51
C HIS A 54 2.20 -20.51 -29.02
N LEU A 55 2.01 -21.50 -28.14
CA LEU A 55 2.01 -21.30 -26.69
C LEU A 55 3.40 -20.99 -26.16
N LEU A 56 4.42 -21.69 -26.67
CA LEU A 56 5.81 -21.40 -26.36
C LEU A 56 6.14 -19.94 -26.69
N ARG A 57 5.79 -19.50 -27.91
CA ARG A 57 6.02 -18.12 -28.35
C ARG A 57 5.33 -17.09 -27.46
N ALA A 58 4.06 -17.32 -27.10
CA ALA A 58 3.31 -16.41 -26.24
C ALA A 58 3.90 -16.35 -24.82
N LEU A 59 4.29 -17.50 -24.26
CA LEU A 59 4.91 -17.59 -22.94
C LEU A 59 6.29 -16.93 -22.91
N THR A 60 7.10 -17.09 -23.96
CA THR A 60 8.38 -16.40 -24.10
C THR A 60 8.19 -14.89 -24.12
N ALA A 61 7.28 -14.37 -24.95
CA ALA A 61 6.99 -12.94 -25.03
C ALA A 61 6.53 -12.36 -23.67
N LEU A 62 5.61 -13.06 -22.98
CA LEU A 62 5.18 -12.66 -21.65
C LEU A 62 6.33 -12.67 -20.63
N SER A 63 7.21 -13.66 -20.70
CA SER A 63 8.37 -13.77 -19.81
C SER A 63 9.39 -12.65 -20.05
N ASP A 64 9.55 -12.22 -21.30
CA ASP A 64 10.44 -11.12 -21.68
C ASP A 64 9.87 -9.78 -21.19
N ASP A 65 8.57 -9.53 -21.40
CA ASP A 65 7.87 -8.36 -20.88
C ASP A 65 7.95 -8.27 -19.36
N LEU A 66 7.70 -9.39 -18.66
CA LEU A 66 7.77 -9.43 -17.20
C LEU A 66 9.20 -9.19 -16.70
N ALA A 67 10.22 -9.73 -17.38
CA ALA A 67 11.61 -9.47 -17.04
C ALA A 67 11.96 -7.99 -17.20
N GLN A 68 11.52 -7.36 -18.29
CA GLN A 68 11.74 -5.94 -18.53
C GLN A 68 11.07 -5.07 -17.44
N VAL A 69 9.82 -5.35 -17.10
CA VAL A 69 9.09 -4.64 -16.04
C VAL A 69 9.79 -4.82 -14.70
N ALA A 70 10.16 -6.05 -14.33
CA ALA A 70 10.87 -6.33 -13.09
C ALA A 70 12.22 -5.58 -13.02
N GLN A 71 12.96 -5.52 -14.12
CA GLN A 71 14.22 -4.78 -14.20
C GLN A 71 14.03 -3.27 -14.09
N GLN A 72 13.00 -2.71 -14.74
CA GLN A 72 12.66 -1.29 -14.62
C GLN A 72 12.32 -0.93 -13.18
N HIS A 73 11.51 -1.74 -12.50
CA HIS A 73 11.15 -1.52 -11.10
C HIS A 73 12.33 -1.71 -10.14
N PHE A 74 13.21 -2.68 -10.39
CA PHE A 74 14.43 -2.85 -9.62
C PHE A 74 15.35 -1.62 -9.76
N ASN A 75 15.57 -1.15 -10.99
CA ASN A 75 16.36 0.05 -11.26
C ASN A 75 15.75 1.29 -10.59
N ALA A 76 14.43 1.45 -10.68
CA ALA A 76 13.74 2.54 -9.99
C ALA A 76 13.87 2.44 -8.47
N TYR A 77 13.87 1.23 -7.90
CA TYR A 77 14.03 1.00 -6.46
C TYR A 77 15.44 1.39 -5.97
N ILE A 78 16.49 0.94 -6.67
CA ILE A 78 17.89 1.23 -6.28
C ILE A 78 18.27 2.69 -6.53
N SER A 79 17.76 3.28 -7.61
CA SER A 79 18.05 4.65 -8.03
C SER A 79 17.12 5.67 -7.38
N ALA A 80 16.11 5.23 -6.61
CA ALA A 80 15.24 6.13 -5.88
C ALA A 80 16.14 7.11 -5.08
N PRO A 81 16.02 8.42 -5.26
CA PRO A 81 16.73 9.35 -4.40
C PRO A 81 16.36 9.03 -2.96
N VAL A 82 17.30 9.22 -2.02
CA VAL A 82 16.95 9.23 -0.59
C VAL A 82 15.98 10.40 -0.44
N LYS A 83 14.70 10.17 -0.68
CA LYS A 83 13.68 11.01 -0.13
C LYS A 83 14.01 10.93 1.35
N LYS A 84 14.39 12.05 1.96
CA LYS A 84 14.14 12.29 3.39
C LYS A 84 12.90 11.49 3.71
N PRO A 85 12.88 10.57 4.70
CA PRO A 85 11.66 9.85 5.02
C PRO A 85 10.58 10.91 5.02
N MET A 86 9.72 10.88 3.99
CA MET A 86 8.56 11.75 3.97
C MET A 86 7.94 11.38 5.29
N PRO A 87 7.74 12.34 6.22
CA PRO A 87 7.17 12.02 7.52
C PRO A 87 5.96 11.17 7.19
N LEU A 88 6.06 9.88 7.51
CA LEU A 88 5.28 8.80 6.92
C LEU A 88 3.88 9.33 6.92
N ALA A 89 3.39 9.77 5.75
CA ALA A 89 2.25 10.66 5.66
C ALA A 89 1.18 9.96 6.46
N LYS A 90 0.86 10.50 7.65
CA LYS A 90 0.21 9.78 8.76
C LYS A 90 -0.65 8.72 8.13
N GLN A 91 -0.21 7.46 8.19
CA GLN A 91 -0.85 6.34 7.51
C GLN A 91 -2.35 6.64 7.53
N PRO A 92 -3.01 6.90 6.37
CA PRO A 92 -4.30 7.57 6.36
C PRO A 92 -5.15 6.87 7.39
N LEU A 93 -5.51 7.61 8.44
CA LEU A 93 -6.18 7.08 9.63
C LEU A 93 -7.17 6.04 9.12
N PRO A 94 -7.02 4.76 9.51
CA PRO A 94 -7.74 3.67 8.86
C PRO A 94 -9.20 4.07 8.73
N ASP A 95 -9.65 4.16 7.49
CA ASP A 95 -11.00 4.65 7.20
C ASP A 95 -11.98 3.57 7.63
N ASN A 96 -12.41 3.66 8.89
CA ASN A 96 -13.31 2.72 9.52
C ASN A 96 -14.78 3.05 9.21
N ARG A 97 -15.06 3.83 8.16
CA ARG A 97 -16.42 4.15 7.76
C ARG A 97 -17.10 2.94 7.13
N LEU A 98 -18.34 2.68 7.56
CA LEU A 98 -19.17 1.65 6.93
C LEU A 98 -19.98 2.29 5.80
N PHE A 99 -19.70 1.89 4.57
CA PHE A 99 -20.38 2.40 3.38
C PHE A 99 -21.63 1.59 3.07
N ILE A 100 -22.78 2.24 3.18
CA ILE A 100 -24.08 1.69 2.80
C ILE A 100 -24.40 2.16 1.39
N HIS A 101 -24.40 1.21 0.46
CA HIS A 101 -24.85 1.43 -0.92
C HIS A 101 -26.36 1.28 -1.00
N LEU A 102 -27.03 2.34 -1.44
CA LEU A 102 -28.47 2.33 -1.65
C LEU A 102 -28.77 2.38 -3.15
N PRO A 103 -29.80 1.66 -3.65
CA PRO A 103 -30.21 1.78 -5.03
C PRO A 103 -30.72 3.20 -5.32
N ALA A 104 -30.62 3.65 -6.58
CA ALA A 104 -30.93 5.03 -6.97
C ALA A 104 -32.36 5.46 -6.61
N ASN A 105 -33.30 4.51 -6.59
CA ASN A 105 -34.72 4.75 -6.30
C ASN A 105 -35.06 4.68 -4.81
N HIS A 106 -34.08 4.45 -3.93
CA HIS A 106 -34.32 4.29 -2.50
C HIS A 106 -34.67 5.62 -1.84
N VAL A 107 -35.79 5.67 -1.10
CA VAL A 107 -36.29 6.89 -0.44
C VAL A 107 -35.24 7.53 0.46
N ALA A 108 -34.46 6.72 1.19
CA ALA A 108 -33.42 7.21 2.08
C ALA A 108 -32.35 8.07 1.37
N ARG A 109 -32.10 7.92 0.06
CA ARG A 109 -31.15 8.79 -0.67
C ARG A 109 -31.62 10.24 -0.76
N LYS A 110 -32.92 10.50 -0.63
CA LYS A 110 -33.51 11.83 -0.62
C LYS A 110 -33.61 12.42 0.79
N MET A 111 -33.30 11.64 1.82
CA MET A 111 -33.34 12.07 3.21
C MET A 111 -32.02 12.72 3.60
N GLU A 112 -32.08 13.69 4.50
CA GLU A 112 -30.91 14.35 5.02
C GLU A 112 -30.09 13.39 5.91
N ALA A 113 -28.76 13.49 5.85
CA ALA A 113 -27.86 12.61 6.60
C ALA A 113 -28.14 12.65 8.11
N TYR A 114 -28.55 13.82 8.63
CA TYR A 114 -28.91 13.98 10.04
C TYR A 114 -30.19 13.23 10.41
N THR A 115 -31.20 13.20 9.54
CA THR A 115 -32.43 12.41 9.75
C THR A 115 -32.12 10.92 9.83
N ILE A 116 -31.28 10.43 8.91
CA ILE A 116 -30.81 9.04 8.91
C ILE A 116 -30.00 8.74 10.18
N TYR A 117 -29.08 9.63 10.55
CA TYR A 117 -28.31 9.51 11.80
C TYR A 117 -29.21 9.40 13.04
N PHE A 118 -30.20 10.28 13.17
CA PHE A 118 -31.11 10.29 14.31
C PHE A 118 -31.99 9.03 14.37
N SER A 119 -32.56 8.61 13.24
CA SER A 119 -33.33 7.37 13.15
C SER A 119 -32.50 6.14 13.48
N LEU A 120 -31.26 6.06 12.98
CA LEU A 120 -30.33 4.96 13.28
C LEU A 120 -29.95 4.95 14.76
N ARG A 121 -29.63 6.11 15.35
CA ARG A 121 -29.34 6.22 16.78
C ARG A 121 -30.49 5.72 17.64
N SER A 122 -31.73 6.04 17.26
CA SER A 122 -32.93 5.56 17.97
C SER A 122 -33.10 4.05 17.89
N GLN A 123 -32.69 3.39 16.80
CA GLN A 123 -32.80 1.94 16.64
C GLN A 123 -31.65 1.18 17.31
N LEU A 124 -30.47 1.79 17.42
CA LEU A 124 -29.28 1.20 18.02
C LEU A 124 -29.35 1.08 19.55
N ASN A 125 -30.33 1.71 20.22
CA ASN A 125 -30.55 1.63 21.68
C ASN A 125 -29.23 1.84 22.47
N SER A 126 -28.76 0.80 23.17
CA SER A 126 -27.51 0.77 23.96
C SER A 126 -26.25 1.03 23.13
N ASN A 127 -26.29 0.78 21.82
CA ASN A 127 -25.20 1.03 20.88
C ASN A 127 -25.30 2.40 20.20
N SER A 128 -26.24 3.27 20.60
CA SER A 128 -26.40 4.61 20.01
C SER A 128 -25.16 5.50 20.15
N ALA A 129 -24.30 5.25 21.15
CA ALA A 129 -23.02 5.94 21.31
C ALA A 129 -21.93 5.45 20.34
N ALA A 130 -22.12 4.27 19.73
CA ALA A 130 -21.16 3.69 18.79
C ALA A 130 -21.14 4.43 17.45
N LEU A 131 -22.24 5.08 17.06
CA LEU A 131 -22.34 5.87 15.84
C LEU A 131 -22.09 7.35 16.13
N LYS A 132 -21.00 7.89 15.58
CA LYS A 132 -20.62 9.29 15.74
C LYS A 132 -21.43 10.20 14.81
N GLU A 133 -21.49 9.84 13.54
CA GLU A 133 -22.16 10.62 12.49
C GLU A 133 -22.49 9.76 11.27
N VAL A 134 -23.36 10.29 10.40
CA VAL A 134 -23.65 9.74 9.07
C VAL A 134 -23.31 10.80 8.04
N GLN A 135 -22.59 10.41 6.99
CA GLN A 135 -22.26 11.29 5.87
C GLN A 135 -23.00 10.82 4.61
N ALA A 136 -23.66 11.74 3.91
CA ALA A 136 -24.24 11.44 2.61
C ALA A 136 -23.14 11.32 1.55
N ILE A 137 -23.22 10.28 0.72
CA ILE A 137 -22.31 10.05 -0.39
C ILE A 137 -23.10 9.80 -1.68
N LYS A 138 -22.44 9.93 -2.83
CA LYS A 138 -23.08 9.77 -4.16
C LYS A 138 -23.89 8.47 -4.28
N THR A 139 -23.45 7.41 -3.61
CA THR A 139 -24.05 6.08 -3.71
C THR A 139 -24.94 5.67 -2.52
N GLY A 140 -25.14 6.53 -1.53
CA GLY A 140 -25.86 6.19 -0.30
C GLY A 140 -25.30 6.95 0.91
N PHE A 141 -24.83 6.23 1.93
CA PHE A 141 -24.33 6.83 3.17
C PHE A 141 -23.05 6.17 3.67
N ALA A 142 -22.24 6.94 4.39
CA ALA A 142 -21.09 6.45 5.15
C ALA A 142 -21.38 6.62 6.65
N LEU A 143 -21.48 5.52 7.39
CA LEU A 143 -21.61 5.54 8.84
C LEU A 143 -20.22 5.66 9.47
N CYS A 144 -20.05 6.66 10.33
CA CYS A 144 -18.79 6.89 11.01
C CYS A 144 -18.89 6.37 12.45
N PRO A 145 -18.19 5.28 12.81
CA PRO A 145 -18.14 4.82 14.19
C PRO A 145 -17.34 5.79 15.06
N SER A 146 -17.64 5.82 16.35
CA SER A 146 -16.94 6.64 17.35
C SER A 146 -15.52 6.12 17.65
N SER A 147 -15.28 4.82 17.47
CA SER A 147 -13.99 4.15 17.64
C SER A 147 -13.91 2.84 16.82
N PRO A 148 -12.72 2.22 16.68
CA PRO A 148 -12.59 0.89 16.07
C PRO A 148 -13.40 -0.21 16.78
N GLU A 149 -13.52 -0.14 18.11
CA GLU A 149 -14.30 -1.09 18.91
C GLU A 149 -15.80 -0.89 18.67
N ALA A 150 -16.24 0.36 18.51
CA ALA A 150 -17.62 0.71 18.17
C ALA A 150 -18.05 0.16 16.80
N LEU A 151 -17.12 -0.03 15.86
CA LEU A 151 -17.40 -0.68 14.58
C LEU A 151 -17.89 -2.13 14.76
N LEU A 152 -17.34 -2.86 15.75
CA LEU A 152 -17.78 -4.22 16.05
C LEU A 152 -19.22 -4.23 16.60
N ALA A 153 -19.57 -3.25 17.44
CA ALA A 153 -20.91 -3.09 18.00
C ALA A 153 -21.97 -2.67 16.97
N LEU A 154 -21.55 -2.14 15.81
CA LEU A 154 -22.44 -1.77 14.70
C LEU A 154 -22.63 -2.89 13.67
N LYS A 155 -21.85 -3.99 13.75
CA LYS A 155 -21.89 -5.11 12.80
C LYS A 155 -22.82 -6.25 13.25
N THR A 156 -23.25 -6.25 14.51
CA THR A 156 -24.23 -7.18 15.09
C THR A 156 -25.63 -6.93 14.57
#